data_AF-A0A970Z2U6-F1
#
_entry.id   AF-A0A970Z2U6-F1
#
_cell.length_a   1.000
_cell.length_b   1.000
_cell.length_c   1.000
_cell.angle_alpha   90.00
_cell.angle_beta   90.00
_cell.angle_gamma   90.00
#
_symmetry.space_group_name_H-M   'P 1'
#
loop_
_entity.id
_entity.type
_entity.pdbx_description
1 polymer ?
#
loop_
_entity_poly.entity_id
_entity_poly.type
_entity_poly.pdbx_seq_one_letter_code
_entity_poly.pdbx_strand_id
1 'polypeptide(L)'
;MTVTTETAGGTDRGSGSGENWKKGTGTQYLTGQKVYRGDLALIEMAVGKSSDGKIYRGGPTAKATESAADAGMFDRAVAVDDPFCTGGKKTGEICGWTVATVGTDHKYGNGEMIRSAVISKYKDNGKCVRMGDSGGLVYQVRPDGTVTALGIHSGPAGLVAATTSPASWTRVEPT
;
A
#
# COMPACT_ATOMS: atom_id res chain seq x y z
N MET A 1 -22.52 -1.45 26.29
CA MET A 1 -21.91 -1.26 24.96
C MET A 1 -20.86 -0.19 25.08
N THR A 2 -19.59 -0.55 24.88
CA THR A 2 -18.49 0.42 24.84
C THR A 2 -17.79 0.21 23.51
N VAL A 3 -18.13 1.05 22.54
CA VAL A 3 -17.38 1.13 21.27
C VAL A 3 -16.02 1.71 21.63
N THR A 4 -14.97 0.91 21.52
CA THR A 4 -13.60 1.44 21.62
C THR A 4 -13.24 2.02 20.26
N THR A 5 -13.57 3.30 20.07
CA THR A 5 -13.04 4.10 18.96
C THR A 5 -11.54 4.26 19.17
N GLU A 6 -10.74 3.55 18.38
CA GLU A 6 -9.29 3.73 18.43
C GLU A 6 -8.91 5.10 17.87
N THR A 7 -8.37 5.92 18.76
CA THR A 7 -7.91 7.28 18.46
C THR A 7 -6.39 7.24 18.28
N ALA A 8 -5.90 7.26 17.04
CA ALA A 8 -4.48 7.50 16.74
C ALA A 8 -4.32 8.59 15.64
N GLY A 9 -4.21 9.84 16.09
CA GLY A 9 -4.44 11.13 15.39
C GLY A 9 -3.95 11.33 13.94
N GLY A 10 -4.89 11.71 13.07
CA GLY A 10 -4.72 12.35 11.76
C GLY A 10 -6.07 12.93 11.30
N THR A 11 -6.11 14.21 10.89
CA THR A 11 -7.35 14.99 10.66
C THR A 11 -7.91 14.75 9.25
N ASP A 12 -8.80 13.76 9.12
CA ASP A 12 -10.06 13.75 8.35
C ASP A 12 -10.54 12.30 8.26
N ARG A 13 -11.09 11.80 9.37
CA ARG A 13 -11.59 10.44 9.46
C ARG A 13 -13.05 10.37 9.04
N GLY A 14 -13.34 9.59 8.01
CA GLY A 14 -14.63 8.88 8.01
C GLY A 14 -14.64 7.92 9.20
N SER A 15 -15.77 7.75 9.87
CA SER A 15 -15.92 6.64 10.82
C SER A 15 -15.66 5.31 10.07
N GLY A 16 -14.78 4.44 10.57
CA GLY A 16 -14.52 3.12 9.99
C GLY A 16 -13.16 2.94 9.28
N SER A 17 -12.18 3.84 9.45
CA SER A 17 -10.80 3.59 8.99
C SER A 17 -9.80 3.43 10.14
N GLY A 18 -8.85 2.51 9.98
CA GLY A 18 -7.70 2.33 10.86
C GLY A 18 -6.41 2.64 10.11
N GLU A 19 -5.70 3.70 10.49
CA GLU A 19 -4.43 4.12 9.88
C GLU A 19 -3.32 4.20 10.91
N ASN A 20 -2.07 4.16 10.46
CA ASN A 20 -0.90 4.35 11.33
C ASN A 20 -0.10 5.62 11.00
N TRP A 21 -0.67 6.60 10.31
CA TRP A 21 -0.01 7.86 10.01
C TRP A 21 -0.43 8.96 10.98
N LYS A 22 0.54 9.70 11.53
CA LYS A 22 0.29 10.90 12.34
C LYS A 22 0.80 12.16 11.64
N LYS A 23 -0.10 13.07 11.29
CA LYS A 23 0.27 14.37 10.69
C LYS A 23 1.28 15.13 11.55
N GLY A 24 2.33 15.65 10.91
CA GLY A 24 3.47 16.32 11.54
C GLY A 24 4.48 15.38 12.19
N THR A 25 4.29 14.05 12.11
CA THR A 25 5.22 13.06 12.70
C THR A 25 5.56 11.95 11.71
N GLY A 26 4.57 11.31 11.10
CA GLY A 26 4.70 10.18 10.20
C GLY A 26 4.27 8.86 10.82
N THR A 27 4.90 7.76 10.38
CA THR A 27 4.54 6.38 10.75
C THR A 27 4.53 6.17 12.27
N GLN A 28 3.43 5.62 12.76
CA GLN A 28 3.22 5.13 14.11
C GLN A 28 3.13 3.59 14.10
N TYR A 29 3.19 2.99 15.28
CA TYR A 29 2.81 1.59 15.43
C TYR A 29 1.31 1.44 15.19
N LEU A 30 0.93 0.37 14.51
CA LEU A 30 -0.46 -0.10 14.55
C LEU A 30 -0.79 -0.54 15.98
N THR A 31 -2.05 -0.39 16.39
CA THR A 31 -2.47 -0.74 17.75
C THR A 31 -2.12 -2.18 18.10
N GLY A 32 -1.57 -2.39 19.30
CA GLY A 32 -1.12 -3.70 19.77
C GLY A 32 0.19 -4.20 19.17
N GLN A 33 0.81 -3.46 18.25
CA GLN A 33 2.07 -3.85 17.61
C GLN A 33 3.27 -3.09 18.18
N LYS A 34 4.46 -3.70 18.02
CA LYS A 34 5.76 -3.14 18.47
C LYS A 34 6.75 -2.91 17.32
N VAL A 35 6.26 -3.01 16.08
CA VAL A 35 7.08 -2.91 14.87
C VAL A 35 6.43 -1.94 13.90
N TYR A 36 7.25 -1.13 13.23
CA TYR A 36 6.78 -0.25 12.16
C TYR A 36 6.51 -1.05 10.88
N ARG A 37 5.46 -0.69 10.17
CA ARG A 37 5.01 -1.38 8.95
C ARG A 37 4.79 -0.43 7.75
N GLY A 38 5.51 0.69 7.73
CA GLY A 38 5.33 1.72 6.71
C GLY A 38 4.11 2.60 6.96
N ASP A 39 3.54 3.09 5.88
CA ASP A 39 2.38 3.98 5.83
C ASP A 39 1.17 3.20 5.30
N LEU A 40 0.23 2.88 6.20
CA LEU A 40 -0.87 1.98 5.95
C LEU A 40 -2.18 2.56 6.49
N ALA A 41 -3.25 2.37 5.71
CA ALA A 41 -4.62 2.57 6.14
C ALA A 41 -5.50 1.38 5.72
N LEU A 42 -6.37 0.96 6.62
CA LEU A 42 -7.45 0.02 6.37
C LEU A 42 -8.76 0.81 6.31
N ILE A 43 -9.56 0.57 5.27
CA ILE A 43 -10.82 1.26 5.03
C ILE A 43 -11.95 0.25 5.10
N GLU A 44 -12.94 0.49 5.95
CA GLU A 44 -14.17 -0.29 5.97
C GLU A 44 -15.02 -0.01 4.73
N MET A 45 -15.49 -1.07 4.08
CA MET A 45 -16.36 -0.95 2.92
C MET A 45 -17.73 -0.44 3.35
N ALA A 46 -18.24 0.60 2.67
CA ALA A 46 -19.57 1.11 2.94
C ALA A 46 -20.64 0.02 2.76
N VAL A 47 -21.72 0.09 3.55
CA VAL A 47 -22.84 -0.86 3.49
C VAL A 47 -23.36 -0.98 2.06
N GLY A 48 -23.56 -2.22 1.61
CA GLY A 48 -24.00 -2.53 0.24
C GLY A 48 -22.91 -2.40 -0.82
N LYS A 49 -21.65 -2.20 -0.44
CA LYS A 49 -20.49 -2.29 -1.33
C LYS A 49 -19.69 -3.57 -1.04
N SER A 50 -19.04 -4.09 -2.08
CA SER A 50 -18.13 -5.22 -2.01
C SER A 50 -16.81 -4.87 -2.69
N SER A 51 -15.75 -5.54 -2.25
CA SER A 51 -14.49 -5.60 -2.99
C SER A 51 -14.44 -6.88 -3.82
N ASP A 52 -13.66 -6.84 -4.89
CA ASP A 52 -13.29 -8.01 -5.69
C ASP A 52 -11.76 -8.13 -5.62
N GLY A 53 -11.23 -9.35 -5.64
CA GLY A 53 -9.80 -9.63 -5.60
C GLY A 53 -9.15 -9.32 -6.95
N LYS A 54 -9.17 -8.06 -7.38
CA LYS A 54 -8.67 -7.61 -8.68
C LYS A 54 -7.93 -6.28 -8.56
N ILE A 55 -6.94 -6.14 -9.42
CA ILE A 55 -6.17 -4.89 -9.58
C ILE A 55 -6.55 -4.28 -10.91
N TYR A 56 -7.05 -3.04 -10.90
CA TYR A 56 -7.20 -2.23 -12.11
C TYR A 56 -5.82 -1.72 -12.53
N ARG A 57 -5.42 -2.06 -13.76
CA ARG A 57 -4.09 -1.79 -14.30
C ARG A 57 -4.07 -0.55 -15.19
N GLY A 58 -5.21 -0.13 -15.70
CA GLY A 58 -5.27 1.08 -16.51
C GLY A 58 -5.38 2.36 -15.67
N GLY A 59 -4.91 3.47 -16.26
CA GLY A 59 -4.89 4.80 -15.63
C GLY A 59 -6.23 5.56 -15.69
N PRO A 60 -6.21 6.90 -15.84
CA PRO A 60 -7.39 7.77 -15.65
C PRO A 60 -8.61 7.45 -16.52
N THR A 61 -8.39 6.85 -17.70
CA THR A 61 -9.41 6.56 -18.71
C THR A 61 -9.67 5.07 -18.88
N ALA A 62 -9.16 4.25 -17.97
CA ALA A 62 -9.20 2.81 -18.12
C ALA A 62 -10.58 2.22 -17.93
N LYS A 63 -10.85 1.16 -18.68
CA LYS A 63 -12.06 0.36 -18.54
C LYS A 63 -11.86 -0.70 -17.45
N ALA A 64 -12.95 -1.16 -16.86
CA ALA A 64 -12.90 -2.22 -15.85
C ALA A 64 -12.27 -3.54 -16.38
N THR A 65 -12.30 -3.75 -17.70
CA THR A 65 -11.67 -4.88 -18.39
C THR A 65 -10.15 -4.83 -18.38
N GLU A 66 -9.55 -3.68 -18.08
CA GLU A 66 -8.10 -3.51 -17.93
C GLU A 66 -7.71 -3.81 -16.48
N SER A 67 -8.01 -5.04 -16.04
CA SER A 67 -7.75 -5.53 -14.69
C SER A 67 -7.11 -6.92 -14.71
N ALA A 68 -6.46 -7.28 -13.61
CA ALA A 68 -5.92 -8.62 -13.37
C ALA A 68 -6.47 -9.17 -12.05
N ALA A 69 -6.68 -10.49 -12.00
CA ALA A 69 -7.05 -11.18 -10.77
C ALA A 69 -5.87 -11.21 -9.80
N ASP A 70 -6.13 -10.89 -8.53
CA ASP A 70 -5.19 -11.09 -7.43
C ASP A 70 -5.18 -12.58 -7.07
N ALA A 71 -4.01 -13.19 -7.25
CA ALA A 71 -3.75 -14.58 -6.94
C ALA A 71 -3.09 -14.75 -5.56
N GLY A 72 -3.14 -13.71 -4.73
CA GLY A 72 -2.83 -13.73 -3.31
C GLY A 72 -1.64 -12.84 -2.93
N MET A 73 -1.33 -12.86 -1.64
CA MET A 73 -0.15 -12.19 -1.10
C MET A 73 1.13 -12.85 -1.62
N PHE A 74 2.17 -12.03 -1.76
CA PHE A 74 3.52 -12.53 -2.00
C PHE A 74 3.94 -13.50 -0.88
N ASP A 75 4.53 -14.64 -1.25
CA ASP A 75 4.72 -15.80 -0.36
C ASP A 75 5.93 -15.67 0.58
N ARG A 76 6.71 -14.60 0.44
CA ARG A 76 7.88 -14.31 1.26
C ARG A 76 8.03 -12.82 1.51
N ALA A 77 8.99 -12.48 2.37
CA ALA A 77 9.42 -11.10 2.48
C ALA A 77 10.05 -10.60 1.18
N VAL A 78 9.69 -9.37 0.82
CA VAL A 78 10.31 -8.58 -0.23
C VAL A 78 11.79 -8.42 0.09
N ALA A 79 12.63 -8.62 -0.91
CA ALA A 79 14.08 -8.55 -0.85
C ALA A 79 14.63 -7.57 -1.87
N VAL A 80 15.88 -7.14 -1.68
CA VAL A 80 16.62 -6.35 -2.66
C VAL A 80 16.63 -7.09 -4.00
N ASP A 81 16.52 -6.33 -5.08
CA ASP A 81 16.43 -6.81 -6.46
C ASP A 81 15.12 -7.50 -6.87
N ASP A 82 14.12 -7.59 -5.99
CA ASP A 82 12.79 -8.04 -6.40
C ASP A 82 12.18 -7.08 -7.43
N PRO A 83 11.75 -7.58 -8.60
CA PRO A 83 11.05 -6.77 -9.58
C PRO A 83 9.62 -6.52 -9.09
N PHE A 84 9.04 -5.39 -9.48
CA PHE A 84 7.63 -5.15 -9.25
C PHE A 84 7.04 -4.15 -10.25
N CYS A 85 5.71 -4.13 -10.29
CA CYS A 85 4.89 -3.11 -10.89
C CYS A 85 4.16 -2.33 -9.78
N THR A 86 3.88 -1.07 -10.05
CA THR A 86 2.99 -0.24 -9.24
C THR A 86 1.79 0.16 -10.08
N GLY A 87 0.62 0.26 -9.48
CA GLY A 87 -0.59 0.75 -10.11
C GLY A 87 -1.10 1.99 -9.39
N GLY A 88 -1.63 2.95 -10.13
CA GLY A 88 -2.23 4.14 -9.54
C GLY A 88 -3.28 4.77 -10.45
N LYS A 89 -4.17 5.57 -9.85
CA LYS A 89 -5.28 6.20 -10.58
C LYS A 89 -4.79 7.15 -11.69
N LYS A 90 -3.63 7.78 -11.52
CA LYS A 90 -3.11 8.80 -12.44
C LYS A 90 -2.25 8.22 -13.54
N THR A 91 -1.45 7.21 -13.23
CA THR A 91 -0.53 6.63 -14.21
C THR A 91 -0.95 5.28 -14.75
N GLY A 92 -1.89 4.60 -14.09
CA GLY A 92 -2.12 3.18 -14.31
C GLY A 92 -0.92 2.37 -13.84
N GLU A 93 -0.75 1.19 -14.44
CA GLU A 93 0.38 0.32 -14.20
C GLU A 93 1.68 0.90 -14.75
N ILE A 94 2.71 0.84 -13.91
CA ILE A 94 4.09 1.11 -14.25
C ILE A 94 4.93 -0.08 -13.76
N CYS A 95 5.52 -0.82 -14.69
CA CYS A 95 6.43 -1.94 -14.40
C CYS A 95 7.90 -1.55 -14.61
N GLY A 96 8.82 -2.43 -14.21
CA GLY A 96 10.26 -2.19 -14.35
C GLY A 96 10.90 -1.54 -13.12
N TRP A 97 10.16 -1.49 -12.01
CA TRP A 97 10.73 -1.15 -10.71
C TRP A 97 11.49 -2.33 -10.13
N THR A 98 12.47 -2.01 -9.30
CA THR A 98 13.23 -3.01 -8.57
C THR A 98 13.44 -2.51 -7.15
N VAL A 99 13.38 -3.41 -6.17
CA VAL A 99 13.68 -3.05 -4.78
C VAL A 99 15.16 -2.69 -4.65
N ALA A 100 15.44 -1.52 -4.08
CA ALA A 100 16.78 -1.05 -3.79
C ALA A 100 17.16 -1.33 -2.33
N THR A 101 16.27 -1.01 -1.39
CA THR A 101 16.47 -1.26 0.04
C THR A 101 15.16 -1.65 0.73
N VAL A 102 15.27 -2.38 1.82
CA VAL A 102 14.16 -2.83 2.66
C VAL A 102 14.33 -2.31 4.09
N GLY A 103 13.23 -2.16 4.83
CA GLY A 103 13.26 -1.75 6.24
C GLY A 103 13.87 -0.36 6.47
N THR A 104 13.73 0.55 5.52
CA THR A 104 14.39 1.86 5.54
C THR A 104 13.48 2.93 6.13
N ASP A 105 14.06 3.81 6.94
CA ASP A 105 13.37 5.01 7.41
C ASP A 105 13.68 6.18 6.47
N HIS A 106 12.63 6.89 6.04
CA HIS A 106 12.77 8.00 5.10
C HIS A 106 12.02 9.24 5.61
N LYS A 107 12.71 10.39 5.59
CA LYS A 107 12.14 11.67 5.97
C LYS A 107 11.65 12.41 4.72
N TYR A 108 10.35 12.66 4.66
CA TYR A 108 9.74 13.47 3.62
C TYR A 108 10.19 14.95 3.72
N GLY A 109 10.01 15.71 2.63
CA GLY A 109 10.39 17.12 2.58
C GLY A 109 9.64 18.01 3.58
N ASN A 110 8.46 17.59 4.04
CA ASN A 110 7.67 18.26 5.08
C ASN A 110 8.13 17.90 6.52
N GLY A 111 9.13 17.05 6.67
CA GLY A 111 9.69 16.63 7.95
C GLY A 111 9.06 15.38 8.58
N GLU A 112 7.95 14.88 8.04
CA GLU A 112 7.34 13.63 8.47
C GLU A 112 8.21 12.44 8.07
N MET A 113 8.10 11.33 8.81
CA MET A 113 8.95 10.17 8.59
C MET A 113 8.15 8.90 8.32
N ILE A 114 8.37 8.26 7.18
CA ILE A 114 7.96 6.88 6.97
C ILE A 114 9.00 5.95 7.60
N ARG A 115 8.54 4.93 8.32
CA ARG A 115 9.41 3.96 9.01
C ARG A 115 9.21 2.56 8.45
N SER A 116 10.30 1.78 8.32
CA SER A 116 10.25 0.42 7.76
C SER A 116 9.69 0.35 6.33
N ALA A 117 10.04 1.33 5.50
CA ALA A 117 9.66 1.38 4.10
C ALA A 117 10.55 0.48 3.23
N VAL A 118 10.05 0.12 2.06
CA VAL A 118 10.84 -0.40 0.95
C VAL A 118 11.11 0.77 0.00
N ILE A 119 12.38 0.98 -0.34
CA ILE A 119 12.79 1.98 -1.34
C ILE A 119 13.09 1.24 -2.63
N SER A 120 12.62 1.77 -3.74
CA SER A 120 12.88 1.21 -5.05
C SER A 120 13.89 2.03 -5.85
N LYS A 121 14.54 1.35 -6.77
CA LYS A 121 15.25 1.94 -7.90
C LYS A 121 14.39 1.73 -9.12
N TYR A 122 14.25 2.78 -9.92
CA TYR A 122 13.49 2.69 -11.15
C TYR A 122 14.40 2.56 -12.36
N LYS A 123 13.99 1.73 -13.31
CA LYS A 123 14.60 1.65 -14.62
C LYS A 123 13.53 1.84 -15.70
N ASP A 124 13.01 3.06 -15.83
CA ASP A 124 12.34 3.44 -17.08
C ASP A 124 12.57 4.92 -17.43
N ASN A 125 12.70 5.13 -18.72
CA ASN A 125 13.12 6.35 -19.43
C ASN A 125 12.07 7.48 -19.37
N GLY A 126 11.64 7.87 -18.17
CA GLY A 126 10.79 9.05 -17.94
C GLY A 126 9.35 8.80 -17.46
N LYS A 127 8.96 7.55 -17.14
CA LYS A 127 7.63 7.23 -16.59
C LYS A 127 7.64 7.05 -15.07
N CYS A 128 7.44 8.13 -14.33
CA CYS A 128 7.35 8.07 -12.86
C CYS A 128 5.91 8.03 -12.36
N VAL A 129 5.72 7.46 -11.16
CA VAL A 129 4.52 7.68 -10.34
C VAL A 129 4.25 9.17 -10.16
N ARG A 130 2.97 9.56 -10.07
CA ARG A 130 2.53 10.94 -9.93
C ARG A 130 1.73 11.15 -8.66
N MET A 131 1.64 12.41 -8.23
CA MET A 131 0.73 12.79 -7.15
C MET A 131 -0.70 12.34 -7.50
N GLY A 132 -1.29 11.53 -6.62
CA GLY A 132 -2.58 10.86 -6.83
C GLY A 132 -2.47 9.35 -7.12
N ASP A 133 -1.27 8.80 -7.24
CA ASP A 133 -1.04 7.34 -7.26
C ASP A 133 -0.80 6.76 -5.86
N SER A 134 -0.62 7.60 -4.82
CA SER A 134 -0.53 7.18 -3.41
C SER A 134 -1.74 6.34 -3.00
N GLY A 135 -1.51 5.28 -2.21
CA GLY A 135 -2.49 4.23 -1.92
C GLY A 135 -2.62 3.17 -3.02
N GLY A 136 -1.93 3.37 -4.14
CA GLY A 136 -1.85 2.43 -5.25
C GLY A 136 -1.20 1.10 -4.88
N LEU A 137 -1.56 0.03 -5.60
CA LEU A 137 -1.07 -1.32 -5.32
C LEU A 137 0.33 -1.54 -5.90
N VAL A 138 1.18 -2.22 -5.14
CA VAL A 138 2.49 -2.72 -5.58
C VAL A 138 2.41 -4.23 -5.68
N TYR A 139 2.78 -4.78 -6.83
CA TYR A 139 2.53 -6.19 -7.15
C TYR A 139 3.55 -6.75 -8.16
N GLN A 140 3.60 -8.07 -8.28
CA GLN A 140 4.28 -8.76 -9.37
C GLN A 140 3.25 -9.34 -10.33
N VAL A 141 3.54 -9.25 -11.63
CA VAL A 141 2.73 -9.89 -12.67
C VAL A 141 3.24 -11.31 -12.88
N ARG A 142 2.37 -12.30 -12.74
CA ARG A 142 2.68 -13.70 -12.98
C ARG A 142 2.62 -14.02 -14.48
N PRO A 143 3.28 -15.10 -14.95
CA PRO A 143 3.24 -15.50 -16.36
C PRO A 143 1.84 -15.79 -16.90
N ASP A 144 0.90 -16.17 -16.05
CA ASP A 144 -0.51 -16.42 -16.39
C ASP A 144 -1.36 -15.13 -16.46
N GLY A 145 -0.76 -13.96 -16.22
CA GLY A 145 -1.43 -12.66 -16.24
C GLY A 145 -2.12 -12.28 -14.93
N THR A 146 -2.12 -13.16 -13.92
CA THR A 146 -2.55 -12.80 -12.56
C THR A 146 -1.47 -11.97 -11.85
N VAL A 147 -1.80 -11.45 -10.67
CA VAL A 147 -0.88 -10.63 -9.88
C VAL A 147 -0.74 -11.16 -8.46
N THR A 148 0.38 -10.87 -7.81
CA THR A 148 0.57 -11.07 -6.37
C THR A 148 0.84 -9.75 -5.68
N ALA A 149 0.09 -9.47 -4.61
CA ALA A 149 0.25 -8.24 -3.84
C ALA A 149 1.54 -8.25 -3.00
N LEU A 150 2.36 -7.21 -3.15
CA LEU A 150 3.60 -6.99 -2.39
C LEU A 150 3.45 -5.86 -1.35
N GLY A 151 2.61 -4.86 -1.63
CA GLY A 151 2.44 -3.72 -0.75
C GLY A 151 1.64 -2.57 -1.34
N ILE A 152 1.76 -1.41 -0.71
CA ILE A 152 1.04 -0.18 -1.06
C ILE A 152 2.04 0.94 -1.30
N HIS A 153 1.82 1.72 -2.36
CA HIS A 153 2.61 2.89 -2.70
C HIS A 153 2.28 4.07 -1.76
N SER A 154 3.27 4.59 -1.03
CA SER A 154 3.06 5.70 -0.09
C SER A 154 3.31 7.06 -0.76
N GLY A 155 4.39 7.21 -1.51
CA GLY A 155 4.76 8.53 -2.02
C GLY A 155 5.94 8.57 -3.00
N PRO A 156 6.44 9.79 -3.30
CA PRO A 156 7.46 9.99 -4.34
C PRO A 156 8.73 9.18 -4.08
N ALA A 157 9.48 8.88 -5.15
CA ALA A 157 10.64 7.98 -5.16
C ALA A 157 10.33 6.47 -4.99
N GLY A 158 9.09 6.05 -5.24
CA GLY A 158 8.74 4.63 -5.25
C GLY A 158 8.85 3.99 -3.86
N LEU A 159 8.50 4.76 -2.83
CA LEU A 159 8.37 4.27 -1.45
C LEU A 159 7.16 3.36 -1.33
N VAL A 160 7.38 2.17 -0.78
CA VAL A 160 6.37 1.12 -0.64
C VAL A 160 6.28 0.71 0.82
N ALA A 161 5.06 0.70 1.36
CA ALA A 161 4.75 -0.02 2.57
C ALA A 161 4.54 -1.50 2.19
N ALA A 162 5.56 -2.33 2.40
CA ALA A 162 5.51 -3.74 2.04
C ALA A 162 4.76 -4.55 3.10
N THR A 163 3.79 -5.35 2.66
CA THR A 163 2.93 -6.17 3.54
C THR A 163 3.52 -7.57 3.70
N THR A 164 4.79 -7.68 4.09
CA THR A 164 5.48 -8.99 4.18
C THR A 164 5.22 -9.73 5.47
N SER A 165 4.09 -9.48 6.10
CA SER A 165 3.63 -10.26 7.21
C SER A 165 2.11 -10.24 7.14
N PRO A 166 1.44 -11.38 7.36
CA PRO A 166 0.05 -11.29 7.80
C PRO A 166 0.11 -10.50 9.09
N ALA A 167 -0.12 -9.18 9.01
CA ALA A 167 -0.81 -8.54 10.09
C ALA A 167 -2.06 -9.38 10.21
N SER A 168 -2.13 -10.17 11.28
CA SER A 168 -3.32 -10.88 11.68
C SER A 168 -4.35 -9.80 11.99
N TRP A 169 -4.93 -9.23 10.92
CA TRP A 169 -6.20 -8.55 10.97
C TRP A 169 -7.22 -9.67 11.14
N THR A 170 -7.25 -10.25 12.32
CA THR A 170 -8.39 -11.07 12.73
C THR A 170 -9.56 -10.11 12.76
N ARG A 171 -10.50 -10.28 11.83
CA ARG A 171 -11.86 -9.78 11.98
C ARG A 171 -12.31 -10.20 13.37
N VAL A 172 -12.54 -9.24 14.26
CA VAL A 172 -13.32 -9.50 15.47
C VAL A 172 -14.73 -9.73 14.96
N GLU A 173 -15.16 -10.98 14.89
CA GLU A 173 -16.53 -11.27 14.51
C GLU A 173 -17.47 -10.72 15.60
N PRO A 174 -18.54 -10.01 15.23
CA PRO A 174 -19.51 -9.54 16.21
C PRO A 174 -20.22 -10.74 16.83
N THR A 175 -20.18 -10.83 18.16
CA THR A 175 -21.05 -11.70 18.98
C THR A 175 -22.44 -11.12 19.09
#